data_AF-A0A2M7NWN0-F1
#
_entry.id   AF-A0A2M7NWN0-F1
#
_cell.length_a   1.000
_cell.length_b   1.000
_cell.length_c   1.000
_cell.angle_alpha   90.00
_cell.angle_beta   90.00
_cell.angle_gamma   90.00
#
_symmetry.space_group_name_H-M   'P 1'
#
loop_
_entity.id
_entity.type
_entity.pdbx_description
1 polymer ?
#
loop_
_entity_poly.entity_id
_entity_poly.type
_entity_poly.pdbx_seq_one_letter_code
_entity_poly.pdbx_strand_id
1 'polypeptide(L)'
;KLWPADCHIVGKEIYYFHRVIWPAMLMALELPLPKKVYGHGWWTLKDDKISKSTGNIVTPYEVCEKFHPDILRFFFLREMPFGTDGAFSMERIGERYTADLANPLGNLFKRTEVMLEKYFGGKIPESGSFDEAI
;
A
#
# COMPACT_ATOMS: atom_id res chain seq x y z
N LYS A 1 19.92 -13.04 13.28
CA LYS A 1 19.19 -14.29 12.94
C LYS A 1 17.75 -13.88 12.57
N LEU A 2 17.18 -14.40 11.48
CA LEU A 2 15.85 -14.02 10.96
C LEU A 2 14.71 -14.96 11.41
N TRP A 3 15.04 -16.09 12.04
CA TRP A 3 14.09 -17.09 12.52
C TRP A 3 13.97 -17.02 14.06
N PRO A 4 12.75 -17.16 14.63
CA PRO A 4 11.45 -17.33 13.96
C PRO A 4 10.96 -16.05 13.28
N ALA A 5 10.17 -16.21 12.20
CA ALA A 5 9.61 -15.08 11.47
C ALA A 5 8.68 -14.24 12.34
N ASP A 6 8.82 -12.91 12.26
CA ASP A 6 7.96 -11.97 12.98
C ASP A 6 6.54 -11.92 12.42
N CYS A 7 6.38 -12.06 11.10
CA CYS A 7 5.09 -12.01 10.45
C CYS A 7 5.08 -12.80 9.13
N HIS A 8 4.05 -13.62 8.93
CA HIS A 8 3.70 -14.14 7.61
C HIS A 8 2.57 -13.30 7.03
N ILE A 9 2.78 -12.66 5.88
CA ILE A 9 1.73 -11.97 5.12
C ILE A 9 1.30 -12.90 3.98
N VAL A 10 0.04 -13.30 3.97
CA VAL A 10 -0.51 -14.28 3.02
C VAL A 10 -1.88 -13.87 2.52
N GLY A 11 -2.30 -14.39 1.37
CA GLY A 11 -3.69 -14.28 0.93
C GLY A 11 -4.62 -15.12 1.80
N LYS A 12 -5.87 -14.67 1.98
CA LYS A 12 -6.86 -15.38 2.82
C LYS A 12 -7.09 -16.83 2.38
N GLU A 13 -6.87 -17.18 1.11
CA GLU A 13 -7.06 -18.54 0.60
C GLU A 13 -6.07 -19.57 1.14
N ILE A 14 -4.84 -19.16 1.51
CA ILE A 14 -3.83 -20.04 2.11
C ILE A 14 -3.63 -19.78 3.61
N TYR A 15 -4.52 -19.00 4.22
CA TYR A 15 -4.44 -18.63 5.63
C TYR A 15 -4.53 -19.86 6.55
N TYR A 16 -5.41 -20.82 6.24
CA TYR A 16 -5.53 -22.07 7.01
C TYR A 16 -4.21 -22.87 7.03
N PHE A 17 -3.52 -22.95 5.89
CA PHE A 17 -2.22 -23.61 5.81
C PHE A 17 -1.22 -22.97 6.77
N HIS A 18 -1.15 -21.65 6.78
CA HIS A 18 -0.17 -20.90 7.58
C HIS A 18 -0.53 -20.83 9.06
N ARG A 19 -1.80 -21.06 9.43
CA ARG A 19 -2.28 -20.99 10.82
C ARG A 19 -2.48 -22.35 11.48
N VAL A 20 -2.63 -23.42 10.71
CA VAL A 20 -2.91 -24.77 11.22
C VAL A 20 -1.85 -25.77 10.77
N ILE A 21 -1.72 -26.00 9.47
CA ILE A 21 -0.85 -27.06 8.93
C ILE A 21 0.62 -26.74 9.22
N TRP A 22 1.06 -25.53 8.89
CA TRP A 22 2.45 -25.11 9.08
C TRP A 22 2.86 -25.09 10.56
N PRO A 23 2.08 -24.50 11.49
CA PRO A 23 2.38 -24.61 12.92
C PRO A 23 2.41 -26.05 13.44
N ALA A 24 1.51 -26.93 12.98
CA ALA A 24 1.53 -28.34 13.37
C ALA A 24 2.83 -29.04 12.93
N MET A 25 3.30 -28.77 11.71
CA MET A 25 4.60 -29.27 11.23
C MET A 25 5.76 -28.75 12.07
N LEU A 26 5.76 -27.47 12.43
CA LEU A 26 6.81 -26.88 13.29
C LEU A 26 6.79 -27.48 14.70
N MET A 27 5.61 -27.66 15.29
CA MET A 27 5.44 -28.30 16.59
C MET A 27 5.97 -29.74 16.58
N ALA A 28 5.68 -30.51 15.53
CA ALA A 28 6.19 -31.88 15.38
C ALA A 28 7.73 -31.96 15.27
N LEU A 29 8.37 -30.88 14.83
CA LEU A 29 9.83 -30.75 14.74
C LEU A 29 10.44 -29.99 15.92
N GLU A 30 9.64 -29.63 16.94
CA GLU A 30 10.05 -28.80 18.09
C GLU A 30 10.69 -27.46 17.70
N LEU A 31 10.24 -26.86 16.59
CA LEU A 31 10.71 -25.59 16.09
C LEU A 31 9.83 -24.42 16.57
N PRO A 32 10.41 -23.21 16.75
CA PRO A 32 9.64 -22.05 17.20
C PRO A 32 8.65 -21.58 16.12
N LEU A 33 7.46 -21.18 16.57
CA LEU A 33 6.36 -20.75 15.70
C LEU A 33 6.55 -19.31 15.19
N PRO A 34 5.94 -18.94 14.06
CA PRO A 34 5.87 -17.54 13.65
C PRO A 34 5.11 -16.71 14.69
N LYS A 35 5.58 -15.48 14.95
CA LYS A 35 4.96 -14.61 15.96
C LYS A 35 3.57 -14.13 15.55
N LYS A 36 3.35 -13.95 14.24
CA LYS A 36 2.07 -13.49 13.67
C LYS A 36 1.84 -14.09 12.28
N VAL A 37 0.57 -14.38 11.96
CA VAL A 37 0.12 -14.72 10.61
C VAL A 37 -0.98 -13.73 10.25
N TYR A 38 -0.83 -13.06 9.12
CA TYR A 38 -1.74 -12.03 8.64
C TYR A 38 -2.29 -12.41 7.27
N GLY A 39 -3.60 -12.60 7.17
CA GLY A 39 -4.31 -12.89 5.93
C GLY A 39 -4.91 -11.62 5.33
N HIS A 40 -4.42 -11.17 4.18
CA HIS A 40 -5.03 -10.05 3.46
C HIS A 40 -6.22 -10.51 2.58
N GLY A 41 -7.12 -9.58 2.28
CA GLY A 41 -8.27 -9.80 1.41
C GLY A 41 -7.91 -9.93 -0.06
N TRP A 42 -8.93 -10.11 -0.88
CA TRP A 42 -8.81 -10.25 -2.33
C TRP A 42 -8.92 -8.90 -3.02
N TRP A 43 -8.27 -8.78 -4.18
CA TRP A 43 -8.58 -7.73 -5.14
C TRP A 43 -9.65 -8.23 -6.11
N THR A 44 -10.74 -7.48 -6.25
CA THR A 44 -11.81 -7.72 -7.23
C THR A 44 -11.77 -6.69 -8.35
N LEU A 45 -12.18 -7.07 -9.56
CA LEU A 45 -12.40 -6.15 -10.69
C LEU A 45 -13.89 -6.16 -11.02
N LYS A 46 -14.56 -5.00 -10.92
CA LYS A 46 -16.01 -4.87 -11.20
C LYS A 46 -16.86 -5.94 -10.48
N ASP A 47 -16.58 -6.14 -9.19
CA ASP A 47 -17.21 -7.15 -8.32
C ASP A 47 -16.90 -8.62 -8.66
N ASP A 48 -16.21 -8.89 -9.78
CA ASP A 48 -15.73 -10.21 -10.15
C ASP A 48 -14.32 -10.47 -9.65
N LYS A 49 -14.04 -11.74 -9.35
CA LYS A 49 -12.69 -12.19 -9.00
C LYS A 49 -11.80 -12.15 -10.24
N ILE A 50 -10.58 -11.64 -10.09
CA ILE A 50 -9.57 -11.67 -11.15
C ILE A 50 -9.28 -13.13 -11.48
N SER A 51 -9.52 -13.54 -12.72
CA SER A 51 -9.28 -14.91 -13.15
C SER A 51 -8.74 -14.95 -14.58
N LYS A 52 -7.92 -15.97 -14.87
CA LYS A 52 -7.42 -16.22 -16.23
C LYS A 52 -8.54 -16.58 -17.21
N SER A 53 -9.56 -17.29 -16.75
CA SER A 53 -10.67 -17.77 -17.58
C SER A 53 -11.65 -16.67 -17.97
N THR A 54 -11.82 -15.63 -17.15
CA THR A 54 -12.69 -14.49 -17.46
C THR A 54 -12.00 -13.41 -18.30
N GLY A 55 -10.69 -13.54 -18.55
CA GLY A 55 -9.92 -12.57 -19.34
C GLY A 55 -9.67 -11.22 -18.64
N ASN A 56 -10.17 -11.04 -17.42
CA ASN A 56 -10.08 -9.78 -16.66
C ASN A 56 -8.78 -9.66 -15.84
N ILE A 57 -7.68 -10.24 -16.32
CA ILE A 57 -6.38 -10.12 -15.64
C ILE A 57 -5.86 -8.71 -15.86
N VAL A 58 -5.49 -8.04 -14.77
CA VAL A 58 -4.68 -6.84 -14.81
C VAL A 58 -3.37 -7.15 -14.12
N THR A 59 -2.27 -7.02 -14.84
CA THR A 59 -0.93 -7.19 -14.28
C THR A 59 -0.42 -5.86 -13.71
N PRO A 60 0.37 -5.88 -12.63
CA PRO A 60 1.00 -4.66 -12.12
C PRO A 60 1.86 -3.95 -13.18
N TYR A 61 2.46 -4.69 -14.11
CA TYR A 61 3.28 -4.14 -15.18
C TYR A 61 2.47 -3.27 -16.14
N GLU A 62 1.31 -3.75 -16.60
CA GLU A 62 0.40 -2.98 -17.46
C GLU A 62 -0.09 -1.69 -16.77
N VAL A 63 -0.26 -1.72 -15.44
CA VAL A 63 -0.59 -0.52 -14.67
C VAL A 63 0.59 0.44 -14.62
N CYS A 64 1.80 -0.08 -14.39
CA CYS A 64 3.04 0.69 -14.35
C CYS A 64 3.45 1.31 -15.70
N GLU A 65 2.92 0.81 -16.82
CA GLU A 65 3.07 1.48 -18.13
C GLU A 65 2.29 2.80 -18.20
N LYS A 66 1.23 2.94 -17.41
CA LYS A 66 0.33 4.12 -17.40
C LYS A 66 0.55 5.04 -16.21
N PHE A 67 0.94 4.48 -15.08
CA PHE A 67 1.16 5.20 -13.82
C PHE A 67 2.54 4.90 -13.27
N HIS A 68 3.15 5.88 -12.59
CA HIS A 68 4.39 5.63 -11.87
C HIS A 68 4.19 4.53 -10.81
N PRO A 69 5.15 3.61 -10.58
CA PRO A 69 5.00 2.51 -9.63
C PRO A 69 4.62 2.95 -8.21
N ASP A 70 5.06 4.13 -7.77
CA ASP A 70 4.71 4.67 -6.46
C ASP A 70 3.22 4.98 -6.32
N ILE A 71 2.55 5.37 -7.41
CA ILE A 71 1.10 5.59 -7.42
C ILE A 71 0.38 4.26 -7.18
N LEU A 72 0.86 3.18 -7.80
CA LEU A 72 0.30 1.84 -7.59
C LEU A 72 0.53 1.34 -6.15
N ARG A 73 1.72 1.59 -5.59
CA ARG A 73 2.03 1.26 -4.19
C ARG A 73 1.13 2.03 -3.23
N PHE A 74 0.99 3.34 -3.44
CA PHE A 74 0.11 4.19 -2.66
C PHE A 74 -1.34 3.70 -2.74
N PHE A 75 -1.82 3.42 -3.95
CA PHE A 75 -3.17 2.92 -4.19
C PHE A 75 -3.44 1.64 -3.39
N PHE A 76 -2.59 0.62 -3.47
CA PHE A 76 -2.81 -0.63 -2.74
C PHE A 76 -2.81 -0.46 -1.22
N LEU A 77 -1.94 0.41 -0.69
CA LEU A 77 -1.88 0.69 0.74
C LEU A 77 -3.05 1.55 1.24
N ARG A 78 -3.61 2.39 0.37
CA ARG A 78 -4.70 3.31 0.72
C ARG A 78 -6.09 2.68 0.56
N GLU A 79 -6.26 1.88 -0.48
CA GLU A 79 -7.57 1.46 -0.98
C GLU A 79 -8.08 0.16 -0.37
N MET A 80 -7.19 -0.73 0.08
CA MET A 80 -7.58 -1.95 0.78
C MET A 80 -7.31 -1.78 2.28
N PRO A 81 -8.37 -1.60 3.10
CA PRO A 81 -8.26 -1.82 4.52
C PRO A 81 -7.74 -3.24 4.75
N PHE A 82 -6.67 -3.35 5.52
CA PHE A 82 -6.04 -4.61 5.84
C PHE A 82 -7.07 -5.58 6.42
N GLY A 83 -7.36 -6.66 5.69
CA GLY A 83 -8.22 -7.78 6.11
C GLY A 83 -9.57 -7.87 5.38
N THR A 84 -9.98 -6.82 4.68
CA THR A 84 -11.17 -6.82 3.81
C THR A 84 -10.78 -6.93 2.35
N ASP A 85 -11.74 -7.32 1.50
CA ASP A 85 -11.53 -7.33 0.05
C ASP A 85 -11.49 -5.88 -0.48
N GLY A 86 -10.60 -5.63 -1.44
CA GLY A 86 -10.42 -4.33 -2.09
C GLY A 86 -10.91 -4.37 -3.53
N ALA A 87 -11.51 -3.27 -3.99
CA ALA A 87 -11.94 -3.12 -5.38
C ALA A 87 -10.84 -2.43 -6.20
N PHE A 88 -10.43 -3.07 -7.30
CA PHE A 88 -9.46 -2.54 -8.24
C PHE A 88 -10.16 -1.99 -9.49
N SER A 89 -9.83 -0.76 -9.88
CA SER A 89 -10.10 -0.25 -11.22
C SER A 89 -9.05 0.81 -11.60
N MET A 90 -8.77 0.92 -12.91
CA MET A 90 -7.83 1.92 -13.43
C MET A 90 -8.32 3.35 -13.18
N GLU A 91 -9.64 3.55 -13.20
CA GLU A 91 -10.28 4.83 -12.89
C GLU A 91 -10.02 5.24 -11.44
N ARG A 92 -10.22 4.33 -10.47
CA ARG A 92 -9.96 4.61 -9.05
C ARG A 92 -8.50 4.95 -8.77
N ILE A 93 -7.55 4.38 -9.50
CA ILE A 93 -6.14 4.76 -9.37
C ILE A 93 -5.95 6.24 -9.74
N GLY A 94 -6.52 6.68 -10.86
CA GLY A 94 -6.47 8.08 -11.30
C GLY A 94 -7.18 9.04 -10.34
N GLU A 95 -8.35 8.64 -9.82
CA GLU A 95 -9.09 9.39 -8.81
C GLU A 95 -8.27 9.57 -7.53
N ARG A 96 -7.68 8.48 -7.00
CA ARG A 96 -6.83 8.52 -5.80
C ARG A 96 -5.58 9.35 -6.00
N TYR A 97 -4.92 9.18 -7.14
CA TYR A 97 -3.78 10.03 -7.49
C TYR A 97 -4.17 11.50 -7.46
N THR A 98 -5.28 11.87 -8.08
CA THR A 98 -5.70 13.27 -8.16
C THR A 98 -6.12 13.82 -6.81
N ALA A 99 -6.98 13.09 -6.09
CA ALA A 99 -7.57 13.53 -4.83
C ALA A 99 -6.59 13.53 -3.66
N ASP A 100 -5.68 12.56 -3.58
CA ASP A 100 -4.82 12.37 -2.40
C ASP A 100 -3.36 12.75 -2.65
N LEU A 101 -2.87 12.77 -3.90
CA LEU A 101 -1.47 13.08 -4.21
C LEU A 101 -1.32 14.39 -4.97
N ALA A 102 -1.90 14.53 -6.16
CA ALA A 102 -1.69 15.71 -6.99
C ALA A 102 -2.25 16.99 -6.32
N ASN A 103 -3.51 16.95 -5.86
CA ASN A 103 -4.17 18.13 -5.33
C ASN A 103 -3.69 18.55 -3.94
N PRO A 104 -3.66 17.69 -2.91
CA PRO A 104 -3.25 18.14 -1.59
C PRO A 104 -1.73 18.21 -1.46
N LEU A 105 -1.01 17.13 -1.80
CA LEU A 105 0.44 17.06 -1.60
C LEU A 105 1.21 17.82 -2.70
N GLY A 106 0.83 17.64 -3.96
CA GLY A 106 1.47 18.31 -5.10
C GLY A 106 1.30 19.82 -5.04
N ASN A 107 0.09 20.33 -4.79
CA ASN A 107 -0.11 21.77 -4.65
C ASN A 107 0.57 22.33 -3.39
N LEU A 108 0.58 21.60 -2.27
CA LEU A 108 1.33 22.01 -1.09
C LEU A 108 2.80 22.17 -1.42
N PHE A 109 3.42 21.14 -2.00
CA PHE A 109 4.82 21.16 -2.41
C PHE A 109 5.10 22.34 -3.35
N LYS A 110 4.28 22.52 -4.40
CA LYS A 110 4.49 23.60 -5.36
C LYS A 110 4.37 24.98 -4.72
N ARG A 111 3.40 25.17 -3.83
CA ARG A 111 3.24 26.44 -3.10
C ARG A 111 4.43 26.70 -2.18
N THR A 112 4.91 25.68 -1.47
CA THR A 112 6.09 25.79 -0.62
C THR A 112 7.35 26.11 -1.42
N GLU A 113 7.59 25.44 -2.54
CA GLU A 113 8.71 25.72 -3.45
C GLU A 113 8.69 27.18 -3.93
N VAL A 114 7.54 27.66 -4.41
CA VAL A 114 7.37 29.04 -4.87
C VAL A 114 7.62 30.05 -3.74
N MET A 115 7.21 29.74 -2.51
CA MET A 115 7.48 30.59 -1.35
C MET A 115 8.98 30.61 -1.00
N LEU A 116 9.67 29.47 -1.08
CA LEU A 116 11.11 29.39 -0.83
C LEU A 116 11.90 30.21 -1.85
N GLU A 117 11.57 30.11 -3.12
CA GLU A 117 12.21 30.89 -4.18
C GLU A 117 12.00 32.40 -3.98
N LYS A 118 10.75 32.81 -3.70
CA LYS A 118 10.41 34.24 -3.60
C LYS A 118 10.92 34.92 -2.34
N TYR A 119 10.86 34.25 -1.20
CA TYR A 119 11.09 34.89 0.11
C TYR A 119 12.41 34.48 0.75
N PHE A 120 12.99 33.35 0.37
CA PHE A 120 14.17 32.77 1.01
C PHE A 120 15.30 32.45 0.03
N GLY A 121 15.23 32.97 -1.20
CA GLY A 121 16.27 32.79 -2.22
C GLY A 121 16.50 31.32 -2.60
N GLY A 122 15.46 30.50 -2.53
CA GLY A 122 15.53 29.07 -2.81
C GLY A 122 16.24 28.24 -1.74
N LYS A 123 16.50 28.79 -0.55
CA LYS A 123 17.11 28.08 0.58
C LYS A 123 16.07 27.77 1.64
N ILE A 124 16.25 26.64 2.31
CA ILE A 124 15.45 26.29 3.49
C ILE A 124 15.81 27.30 4.60
N PRO A 125 14.83 28.07 5.12
CA PRO A 125 15.09 29.03 6.20
C PRO A 125 15.45 28.31 7.50
N GLU A 126 16.09 29.03 8.43
CA GLU A 126 16.25 28.55 9.79
C GLU A 126 14.88 28.31 10.43
N SER A 127 14.78 27.28 11.27
CA SER A 127 13.55 26.96 11.99
C SER A 127 13.18 28.12 12.91
N GLY A 128 12.08 28.81 12.61
CA GLY A 128 11.50 29.80 13.52
C GLY A 128 10.85 29.13 14.74
N SER A 129 10.71 29.87 15.84
CA SER A 129 9.87 29.45 16.96
C SER A 129 8.40 29.47 16.51
N PHE A 130 7.68 28.38 16.77
CA PHE A 130 6.25 28.32 16.53
C PHE A 130 5.54 29.07 17.66
N ASP A 131 5.00 30.26 17.40
CA ASP A 131 4.10 30.92 18.34
C ASP A 131 2.71 30.28 18.21
N GLU A 132 2.25 29.59 19.26
CA GLU A 132 0.94 28.90 19.32
C GLU A 132 -0.28 29.85 19.25
N ALA A 133 -0.09 31.15 19.03
CA ALA A 133 -1.16 32.14 19.04
C ALA A 133 -1.82 32.30 17.65
N ILE A 134 -2.47 31.25 17.13
CA ILE A 134 -3.54 31.36 16.12
C ILE A 134 -4.65 30.34 16.44
#